data_AF-A0AAP2HM97-F1
#
_entry.id   AF-A0AAP2HM97-F1
#
_cell.length_a   1.000
_cell.length_b   1.000
_cell.length_c   1.000
_cell.angle_alpha   90.00
_cell.angle_beta   90.00
_cell.angle_gamma   90.00
#
_symmetry.space_group_name_H-M   'P 1'
#
loop_
_entity.id
_entity.type
_entity.pdbx_description
1 polymer ?
#
loop_
_entity_poly.entity_id
_entity_poly.type
_entity_poly.pdbx_seq_one_letter_code
_entity_poly.pdbx_strand_id
1 'polypeptide(L)'
;MTESEKRAIRERTKNERCSMRRWIIDACRAGLTREPQFGMREIDALGESNYQLVAIGRNLNQIARRLNEGKNAKVTVEQIENLTAIIGKHTDVVCTAMRANLERWSVE
;
A
#
# COMPACT_ATOMS: atom_id res chain seq x y z
N MET A 1 15.27 17.82 -22.52
CA MET A 1 14.26 16.78 -22.73
C MET A 1 13.88 16.72 -24.20
N THR A 2 14.04 15.54 -24.80
CA THR A 2 13.63 15.26 -26.19
C THR A 2 12.10 15.16 -26.32
N GLU A 3 11.57 15.22 -27.54
CA GLU A 3 10.12 15.09 -27.75
C GLU A 3 9.59 13.68 -27.40
N SER A 4 10.40 12.64 -27.59
CA SER A 4 10.07 11.28 -27.16
C SER A 4 9.99 11.19 -25.64
N GLU A 5 10.94 11.77 -24.90
CA GLU A 5 10.90 11.85 -23.44
C GLU A 5 9.67 12.63 -22.95
N LYS A 6 9.39 13.80 -23.54
CA LYS A 6 8.20 14.58 -23.18
C LYS A 6 6.93 13.77 -23.39
N ARG A 7 6.81 13.05 -24.51
CA ARG A 7 5.68 12.17 -24.80
C ARG A 7 5.55 11.05 -23.75
N ALA A 8 6.63 10.37 -23.43
CA ALA A 8 6.65 9.31 -22.42
C ALA A 8 6.20 9.82 -21.04
N ILE A 9 6.67 11.00 -20.63
CA ILE A 9 6.23 11.62 -19.37
C ILE A 9 4.73 11.95 -19.41
N ARG A 10 4.17 12.46 -20.53
CA ARG A 10 2.71 12.73 -20.57
C ARG A 10 1.91 11.45 -20.37
N GLU A 11 2.29 10.36 -21.04
CA GLU A 11 1.56 9.10 -20.91
C GLU A 11 1.60 8.55 -19.47
N ARG A 12 2.77 8.61 -18.81
CA ARG A 12 2.89 8.21 -17.40
C ARG A 12 2.06 9.09 -16.47
N THR A 13 2.10 10.41 -16.65
CA THR A 13 1.36 11.36 -15.80
C THR A 13 -0.16 11.20 -15.90
N LYS A 14 -0.69 10.79 -17.05
CA LYS A 14 -2.12 10.44 -17.21
C LYS A 14 -2.50 9.24 -16.34
N ASN A 15 -1.69 8.18 -16.36
CA ASN A 15 -1.93 6.98 -15.56
C ASN A 15 -1.82 7.25 -14.05
N GLU A 16 -0.83 8.05 -13.65
CA GLU A 16 -0.58 8.38 -12.25
C GLU A 16 -1.48 9.51 -11.71
N ARG A 17 -2.26 10.15 -12.58
CA ARG A 17 -3.12 11.30 -12.25
C ARG A 17 -2.34 12.44 -11.57
N CYS A 18 -1.15 12.74 -12.09
CA CYS A 18 -0.28 13.80 -11.60
C CYS A 18 0.12 14.77 -12.72
N SER A 19 0.78 15.89 -12.39
CA SER A 19 1.34 16.79 -13.40
C SER A 19 2.74 16.34 -13.82
N MET A 20 3.19 16.70 -15.04
CA MET A 20 4.58 16.43 -15.47
C MET A 20 5.61 17.03 -14.51
N ARG A 21 5.36 18.24 -14.00
CA ARG A 21 6.24 18.87 -13.00
C ARG A 21 6.36 17.98 -11.77
N ARG A 22 5.23 17.50 -11.24
CA ARG A 22 5.23 16.63 -10.06
C ARG A 22 5.99 15.32 -10.33
N TRP A 23 5.73 14.69 -11.47
CA TRP A 23 6.39 13.46 -11.87
C TRP A 23 7.91 13.61 -11.97
N ILE A 24 8.40 14.69 -12.60
CA ILE A 24 9.84 14.97 -12.73
C ILE A 24 10.49 15.19 -11.36
N ILE A 25 9.83 15.93 -10.47
CA ILE A 25 10.32 16.14 -9.09
C ILE A 25 10.43 14.81 -8.35
N ASP A 26 9.41 13.96 -8.47
CA ASP A 26 9.36 12.67 -7.80
C ASP A 26 10.42 11.71 -8.38
N ALA A 27 10.65 11.71 -9.70
CA ALA A 27 11.74 10.94 -10.32
C ALA A 27 13.12 11.36 -9.78
N CYS A 28 13.36 12.68 -9.72
CA CYS A 28 14.61 13.21 -9.15
C CYS A 28 14.77 12.80 -7.68
N ARG A 29 13.71 12.90 -6.87
CA ARG A 29 13.74 12.49 -5.46
C ARG A 29 14.00 11.01 -5.30
N ALA A 30 13.31 10.16 -6.06
CA ALA A 30 13.52 8.71 -6.03
C ALA A 30 14.99 8.36 -6.32
N GLY A 31 15.60 8.99 -7.32
CA GLY A 31 17.03 8.79 -7.64
C GLY A 31 18.00 9.33 -6.57
N LEU A 32 17.68 10.46 -5.94
CA LEU A 32 18.57 11.13 -4.98
C LEU A 32 18.47 10.56 -3.56
N THR A 33 17.27 10.31 -3.06
CA THR A 33 17.04 9.88 -1.67
C THR A 33 16.93 8.37 -1.53
N ARG A 34 16.69 7.65 -2.64
CA ARG A 34 16.32 6.23 -2.63
C ARG A 34 15.07 5.92 -1.81
N GLU A 35 14.26 6.93 -1.52
CA GLU A 35 12.99 6.77 -0.82
C GLU A 35 11.85 6.56 -1.82
N PRO A 36 10.87 5.70 -1.48
CA PRO A 36 9.69 5.48 -2.32
C PRO A 36 8.91 6.77 -2.57
N GLN A 37 8.69 7.08 -3.84
CA GLN A 37 7.82 8.20 -4.26
C GLN A 37 6.48 7.67 -4.80
N PHE A 38 5.49 7.55 -3.93
CA PHE A 38 4.16 7.05 -4.27
C PHE A 38 3.30 8.12 -4.94
N GLY A 39 2.48 7.72 -5.92
CA GLY A 39 1.44 8.57 -6.49
C GLY A 39 0.12 8.37 -5.78
N MET A 40 -0.94 9.02 -6.28
CA MET A 40 -2.23 9.03 -5.59
C MET A 40 -2.84 7.63 -5.46
N ARG A 41 -2.73 6.80 -6.51
CA ARG A 41 -3.26 5.44 -6.50
C ARG A 41 -2.60 4.56 -5.43
N GLU A 42 -1.28 4.65 -5.30
CA GLU A 42 -0.55 3.88 -4.28
C GLU A 42 -0.82 4.43 -2.88
N ILE A 43 -0.96 5.75 -2.72
CA ILE A 43 -1.35 6.36 -1.44
C ILE A 43 -2.73 5.86 -1.00
N ASP A 44 -3.72 5.83 -1.91
CA ASP A 44 -5.06 5.32 -1.61
C ASP A 44 -5.01 3.83 -1.23
N ALA A 45 -4.25 3.03 -1.98
CA ALA A 45 -4.09 1.60 -1.69
C ALA A 45 -3.40 1.36 -0.33
N LEU A 46 -2.36 2.12 -0.01
CA LEU A 46 -1.68 2.05 1.29
C LEU A 46 -2.58 2.55 2.43
N GLY A 47 -3.42 3.56 2.18
CA GLY A 47 -4.41 4.04 3.13
C GLY A 47 -5.44 2.96 3.49
N GLU A 48 -5.99 2.29 2.47
CA GLU A 48 -6.89 1.14 2.66
C GLU A 48 -6.18 -0.02 3.38
N SER A 49 -4.91 -0.26 3.05
CA SER A 49 -4.08 -1.25 3.72
C SER A 49 -3.92 -0.96 5.22
N ASN A 50 -3.65 0.29 5.59
CA ASN A 50 -3.58 0.73 6.99
C ASN A 50 -4.92 0.63 7.72
N TYR A 51 -6.02 0.93 7.04
CA TYR A 51 -7.36 0.75 7.61
C TYR A 51 -7.62 -0.72 7.99
N GLN A 52 -7.22 -1.66 7.14
CA GLN A 52 -7.32 -3.09 7.41
C GLN A 52 -6.47 -3.53 8.61
N LEU A 53 -5.26 -2.96 8.81
CA LEU A 53 -4.46 -3.21 10.02
C LEU A 53 -5.16 -2.74 11.29
N VAL A 54 -5.80 -1.56 11.26
CA VAL A 54 -6.57 -1.06 12.42
C VAL A 54 -7.73 -2.01 12.74
N ALA A 55 -8.41 -2.55 11.72
CA ALA A 55 -9.46 -3.54 11.91
C ALA A 55 -8.93 -4.85 12.50
N ILE A 56 -7.78 -5.35 12.02
CA ILE A 56 -7.07 -6.50 12.59
C ILE A 56 -6.78 -6.26 14.08
N GLY A 57 -6.19 -5.11 14.42
CA GLY A 57 -5.84 -4.77 15.80
C GLY A 57 -7.06 -4.71 16.73
N ARG A 58 -8.20 -4.19 16.25
CA ARG A 58 -9.46 -4.20 16.99
C ARG A 58 -9.97 -5.61 17.26
N ASN A 59 -9.95 -6.49 16.26
CA ASN A 59 -10.38 -7.88 16.40
C ASN A 59 -9.50 -8.65 17.38
N LEU A 60 -8.18 -8.49 17.28
CA LEU A 60 -7.21 -9.09 18.22
C LEU A 60 -7.44 -8.60 19.66
N ASN A 61 -7.65 -7.30 19.85
CA ASN A 61 -7.91 -6.73 21.17
C ASN A 61 -9.22 -7.24 21.79
N GLN A 62 -10.26 -7.46 20.97
CA GLN A 62 -11.51 -8.08 21.44
C GLN A 62 -11.30 -9.53 21.87
N ILE A 63 -10.54 -10.32 21.11
CA ILE A 63 -10.19 -11.71 21.48
C ILE A 63 -9.40 -11.71 22.79
N ALA A 64 -8.38 -10.87 22.91
CA ALA A 64 -7.55 -10.76 24.12
C ALA A 64 -8.38 -10.39 25.36
N ARG A 65 -9.30 -9.42 25.26
CA ARG A 65 -10.21 -9.06 26.36
C ARG A 65 -11.09 -10.23 26.77
N ARG A 66 -11.70 -10.94 25.82
CA ARG A 66 -12.57 -12.09 26.11
C ARG A 66 -11.82 -13.23 26.81
N LEU A 67 -10.56 -13.46 26.44
CA LEU A 67 -9.69 -14.43 27.10
C LEU A 67 -9.30 -13.99 28.51
N ASN A 68 -8.93 -12.71 28.67
CA ASN A 68 -8.50 -12.15 29.97
C ASN A 68 -9.65 -12.06 30.99
N GLU A 69 -10.90 -11.97 30.55
CA GLU A 69 -12.09 -11.94 31.41
C GLU A 69 -12.40 -13.30 32.09
N GLY A 70 -11.61 -14.36 31.87
CA GLY A 70 -11.79 -15.67 32.51
C GLY A 70 -13.07 -16.41 32.11
N LYS A 71 -13.85 -15.83 31.18
CA LYS A 71 -14.89 -16.56 30.44
C LYS A 71 -14.13 -17.59 29.61
N ASN A 72 -14.59 -18.84 29.57
CA ASN A 72 -14.09 -19.89 28.67
C ASN A 72 -14.31 -19.51 27.18
N ALA A 73 -13.73 -18.40 26.73
CA ALA A 73 -13.79 -17.90 25.38
C ALA A 73 -12.82 -18.75 24.57
N LYS A 74 -13.32 -19.87 24.05
CA LYS A 74 -12.58 -20.63 23.04
C LYS A 74 -12.45 -19.74 21.80
N VAL A 75 -11.22 -19.33 21.48
CA VAL A 75 -10.91 -18.76 20.16
C VAL A 75 -11.29 -19.81 19.13
N THR A 76 -12.19 -19.47 18.21
CA THR A 76 -12.64 -20.41 17.19
C THR A 76 -11.62 -20.47 16.05
N VAL A 77 -11.53 -21.62 15.39
CA VAL A 77 -10.72 -21.77 14.16
C VAL A 77 -11.13 -20.72 13.12
N GLU A 78 -12.43 -20.47 12.99
CA GLU A 78 -13.00 -19.43 12.11
C GLU A 78 -12.47 -18.02 12.42
N GLN A 79 -12.29 -17.66 13.71
CA GLN A 79 -11.71 -16.37 14.09
C GLN A 79 -10.25 -16.24 13.65
N ILE A 80 -9.48 -17.32 13.75
CA ILE A 80 -8.08 -17.39 13.32
C ILE A 80 -7.98 -17.34 11.80
N GLU A 81 -8.83 -18.08 11.09
CA GLU A 81 -8.91 -18.08 9.62
C GLU A 81 -9.28 -16.69 9.08
N ASN A 82 -10.28 -16.03 9.67
CA ASN A 82 -10.65 -14.67 9.30
C ASN A 82 -9.49 -13.67 9.53
N LEU A 83 -8.79 -13.78 10.66
CA LEU A 83 -7.60 -12.95 10.92
C LEU A 83 -6.49 -13.20 9.90
N THR A 84 -6.23 -14.46 9.58
CA THR A 84 -5.24 -14.87 8.58
C THR A 84 -5.58 -14.33 7.20
N ALA A 85 -6.86 -14.38 6.81
CA ALA A 85 -7.33 -13.83 5.53
C ALA A 85 -7.15 -12.31 5.44
N ILE A 86 -7.46 -11.56 6.51
CA ILE A 86 -7.29 -10.10 6.52
C ILE A 86 -5.79 -9.75 6.48
N ILE A 87 -4.94 -10.49 7.19
CA ILE A 87 -3.47 -10.30 7.14
C ILE A 87 -2.95 -10.57 5.72
N GLY A 88 -3.38 -11.67 5.08
CA GLY A 88 -3.01 -12.00 3.70
C GLY A 88 -3.40 -10.89 2.72
N LYS A 89 -4.64 -10.40 2.81
CA LYS A 89 -5.12 -9.28 1.98
C LYS A 89 -4.28 -8.02 2.20
N HIS A 90 -3.93 -7.72 3.45
CA HIS A 90 -3.07 -6.58 3.78
C HIS A 90 -1.68 -6.73 3.12
N THR A 91 -1.04 -7.90 3.25
CA THR A 91 0.28 -8.15 2.65
C THR A 91 0.28 -8.02 1.14
N ASP A 92 -0.79 -8.47 0.48
CA ASP A 92 -0.94 -8.37 -0.98
C ASP A 92 -1.04 -6.90 -1.45
N VAL A 93 -1.83 -6.08 -0.73
CA VAL A 93 -1.98 -4.65 -1.06
C VAL A 93 -0.65 -3.91 -0.89
N VAL A 94 0.08 -4.16 0.20
CA VAL A 94 1.40 -3.56 0.42
C VAL A 94 2.38 -4.00 -0.67
N CYS A 95 2.47 -5.30 -0.97
CA CYS A 95 3.35 -5.83 -2.02
C CYS A 95 3.04 -5.20 -3.38
N THR A 96 1.76 -5.04 -3.72
CA THR A 96 1.32 -4.43 -4.97
C THR A 96 1.72 -2.95 -5.03
N ALA A 97 1.50 -2.19 -3.96
CA ALA A 97 1.90 -0.78 -3.90
C ALA A 97 3.43 -0.61 -3.99
N MET A 98 4.21 -1.49 -3.35
CA MET A 98 5.67 -1.47 -3.44
C MET A 98 6.18 -1.82 -4.85
N ARG A 99 5.61 -2.83 -5.51
CA ARG A 99 5.95 -3.17 -6.91
C ARG A 99 5.63 -2.02 -7.86
N ALA A 100 4.45 -1.41 -7.73
CA ALA A 100 4.05 -0.27 -8.55
C ALA A 100 5.02 0.92 -8.38
N ASN A 101 5.54 1.14 -7.17
CA ASN A 101 6.55 2.16 -6.91
C ASN A 101 7.90 1.87 -7.60
N LEU A 102 8.34 0.60 -7.63
CA LEU A 102 9.57 0.20 -8.30
C LEU A 102 9.44 0.31 -9.83
N GLU A 103 8.33 -0.19 -10.39
CA GLU A 103 8.05 -0.14 -11.83
C GLU A 103 7.92 1.30 -12.35
N ARG A 104 7.40 2.21 -11.53
CA ARG A 104 7.22 3.63 -11.86
C ARG A 104 8.49 4.30 -12.39
N TRP A 105 9.64 3.98 -11.79
CA TRP A 105 10.93 4.60 -12.12
C TRP A 105 11.75 3.82 -13.14
N SER A 106 11.27 2.63 -13.53
CA SER A 106 11.91 1.85 -14.60
C SER A 106 11.66 2.50 -15.96
N VAL A 107 12.75 2.64 -16.72
CA VAL A 107 12.73 3.05 -18.13
C VAL A 107 13.00 1.77 -18.92
N GLU A 108 12.04 1.36 -19.75
CA GLU A 108 12.26 0.34 -20.79
C GLU A 108 13.10 0.92 -21.93
#